data_AF-A0A8T4LUM8-F1
#
_entry.id   AF-A0A8T4LUM8-F1
#
_cell.length_a   1.000
_cell.length_b   1.000
_cell.length_c   1.000
_cell.angle_alpha   90.00
_cell.angle_beta   90.00
_cell.angle_gamma   90.00
#
_symmetry.space_group_name_H-M   'P 1'
#
loop_
_entity.id
_entity.type
_entity.pdbx_description
1 polymer ?
#
loop_
_entity_poly.entity_id
_entity_poly.type
_entity_poly.pdbx_seq_one_letter_code
_entity_poly.pdbx_strand_id
1 'polypeptide(L)'
;MNKTKIERKLRRKTNPDLVKTIINSKKSEAWVKISHIISRPRRKKISLNLDEISAQCKDGENVLIPGKVLGIGNIDKKVKIIALYYSENAKEKLKKSKIEALHIDEEMKKNPEAKNIKILVEKV
;
A
#
# COMPACT_ATOMS: atom_id res chain seq x y z
N MET A 1 7.30 -9.05 -16.32
CA MET A 1 7.04 -9.57 -14.96
C MET A 1 6.24 -10.86 -15.06
N ASN A 2 6.67 -11.97 -14.44
CA ASN A 2 6.07 -13.28 -14.73
C ASN A 2 4.88 -13.63 -13.81
N LYS A 3 3.66 -13.70 -14.37
CA LYS A 3 2.39 -13.96 -13.66
C LYS A 3 2.41 -15.31 -12.91
N THR A 4 3.13 -16.30 -13.40
CA THR A 4 3.32 -17.64 -12.78
C THR A 4 4.07 -17.58 -11.46
N LYS A 5 5.05 -16.67 -11.30
CA LYS A 5 5.80 -16.53 -10.03
C LYS A 5 4.92 -15.98 -8.90
N ILE A 6 3.92 -15.15 -9.23
CA ILE A 6 2.94 -14.60 -8.26
C ILE A 6 2.04 -15.74 -7.77
N GLU A 7 1.59 -16.59 -8.69
CA GLU A 7 0.69 -17.71 -8.40
C GLU A 7 1.33 -18.76 -7.49
N ARG A 8 2.59 -19.12 -7.75
CA ARG A 8 3.37 -20.01 -6.86
C ARG A 8 3.50 -19.45 -5.45
N LYS A 9 3.64 -18.12 -5.30
CA LYS A 9 3.73 -17.47 -3.99
C LYS A 9 2.36 -17.39 -3.30
N LEU A 10 1.28 -17.24 -4.07
CA LEU A 10 -0.10 -17.20 -3.57
C LEU A 10 -0.47 -18.48 -2.83
N ARG A 11 -0.08 -19.65 -3.38
CA ARG A 11 -0.30 -20.98 -2.76
C ARG A 11 0.30 -21.13 -1.36
N ARG A 12 1.28 -20.29 -1.00
CA ARG A 12 1.95 -20.32 0.32
C ARG A 12 1.35 -19.34 1.32
N LYS A 13 0.33 -18.57 0.96
CA LYS A 13 -0.30 -17.56 1.82
C LYS A 13 -1.57 -18.11 2.43
N THR A 14 -1.64 -18.08 3.76
CA THR A 14 -2.79 -18.55 4.53
C THR A 14 -3.87 -17.48 4.70
N ASN A 15 -3.51 -16.20 4.62
CA ASN A 15 -4.47 -15.10 4.85
C ASN A 15 -5.37 -14.88 3.62
N PRO A 16 -6.70 -15.08 3.74
CA PRO A 16 -7.62 -15.04 2.60
C PRO A 16 -7.82 -13.63 2.02
N ASP A 17 -7.81 -12.59 2.86
CA ASP A 17 -8.00 -11.21 2.41
C ASP A 17 -6.82 -10.75 1.56
N LEU A 18 -5.60 -11.07 2.00
CA LEU A 18 -4.39 -10.82 1.23
C LEU A 18 -4.43 -11.50 -0.14
N VAL A 19 -4.92 -12.73 -0.19
CA VAL A 19 -5.03 -13.51 -1.44
C VAL A 19 -6.03 -12.86 -2.38
N LYS A 20 -7.20 -12.42 -1.88
CA LYS A 20 -8.21 -11.70 -2.67
C LYS A 20 -7.64 -10.42 -3.26
N THR A 21 -6.96 -9.59 -2.46
CA THR A 21 -6.31 -8.36 -2.94
C THR A 21 -5.34 -8.66 -4.08
N ILE A 22 -4.46 -9.67 -3.91
CA ILE A 22 -3.46 -10.03 -4.95
C ILE A 22 -4.14 -10.52 -6.24
N ILE A 23 -5.22 -11.31 -6.15
CA ILE A 23 -5.97 -11.79 -7.32
C ILE A 23 -6.60 -10.62 -8.06
N ASN A 24 -7.23 -9.68 -7.33
CA ASN A 24 -7.80 -8.49 -7.93
C ASN A 24 -6.73 -7.63 -8.60
N SER A 25 -5.59 -7.40 -7.93
CA SER A 25 -4.44 -6.66 -8.46
C SER A 25 -3.81 -7.30 -9.70
N LYS A 26 -3.94 -8.62 -9.90
CA LYS A 26 -3.42 -9.34 -11.08
C LYS A 26 -4.21 -9.01 -12.36
N LYS A 27 -5.46 -8.56 -12.25
CA LYS A 27 -6.35 -8.31 -13.39
C LYS A 27 -5.99 -7.05 -14.19
N SER A 28 -5.45 -6.02 -13.52
CA SER A 28 -5.05 -4.77 -14.18
C SER A 28 -3.53 -4.70 -14.33
N GLU A 29 -3.04 -4.39 -15.54
CA GLU A 29 -1.61 -4.30 -15.85
C GLU A 29 -0.89 -3.23 -15.02
N ALA A 30 -1.57 -2.13 -14.70
CA ALA A 30 -1.03 -1.07 -13.86
C ALA A 30 -0.69 -1.56 -12.44
N TRP A 31 -1.50 -2.48 -11.91
CA TRP A 31 -1.38 -3.03 -10.56
C TRP A 31 -0.50 -4.28 -10.48
N VAL A 32 -0.04 -4.82 -11.62
CA VAL A 32 0.85 -6.00 -11.64
C VAL A 32 2.12 -5.76 -10.84
N LYS A 33 2.71 -4.56 -10.90
CA LYS A 33 3.90 -4.19 -10.12
C LYS A 33 3.63 -4.29 -8.61
N ILE A 34 2.50 -3.75 -8.18
CA ILE A 34 2.06 -3.72 -6.77
C ILE A 34 1.75 -5.13 -6.28
N SER A 35 1.01 -5.91 -7.06
CA SER A 35 0.70 -7.32 -6.75
C SER A 35 1.97 -8.16 -6.54
N HIS A 36 3.01 -7.90 -7.34
CA HIS A 36 4.29 -8.59 -7.20
C HIS A 36 4.98 -8.27 -5.88
N ILE A 37 4.94 -7.00 -5.44
CA ILE A 37 5.53 -6.55 -4.19
C ILE A 37 4.75 -7.13 -3.00
N ILE A 38 3.41 -7.07 -3.02
CA ILE A 38 2.55 -7.59 -1.95
C ILE A 38 2.70 -9.12 -1.81
N SER A 39 2.88 -9.81 -2.94
CA SER A 39 3.10 -11.26 -3.01
C SER A 39 4.43 -11.69 -2.38
N ARG A 40 5.36 -10.76 -2.09
CA ARG A 40 6.65 -11.11 -1.46
C ARG A 40 6.48 -11.81 -0.09
N PRO A 41 7.48 -12.62 0.32
CA PRO A 41 7.51 -13.22 1.66
C PRO A 41 7.43 -12.16 2.76
N ARG A 42 6.93 -12.53 3.95
CA ARG A 42 6.75 -11.59 5.08
C ARG A 42 8.02 -10.82 5.44
N ARG A 43 9.20 -11.48 5.37
CA ARG A 43 10.51 -10.85 5.63
C ARG A 43 10.90 -9.74 4.64
N LYS A 44 10.30 -9.72 3.44
CA LYS A 44 10.53 -8.70 2.40
C LYS A 44 9.36 -7.72 2.26
N LYS A 45 8.37 -7.78 3.16
CA LYS A 45 7.28 -6.80 3.18
C LYS A 45 7.78 -5.52 3.84
N ILE A 46 7.37 -4.40 3.26
CA ILE A 46 7.75 -3.08 3.72
C ILE A 46 6.82 -2.65 4.86
N SER A 47 7.38 -1.93 5.81
CA SER A 47 6.65 -1.22 6.84
C SER A 47 7.17 0.22 6.87
N LEU A 48 6.33 1.23 6.69
CA LEU A 48 6.75 2.63 6.70
C LEU A 48 6.13 3.37 7.87
N ASN A 49 6.87 4.30 8.44
CA ASN A 49 6.40 5.23 9.45
C ASN A 49 5.76 6.47 8.82
N LEU A 50 4.96 7.21 9.59
CA LEU A 50 4.34 8.46 9.11
C LEU A 50 5.41 9.50 8.76
N ASP A 51 6.50 9.57 9.53
CA ASP A 51 7.62 10.49 9.24
C ASP A 51 8.30 10.21 7.91
N GLU A 52 8.58 8.93 7.63
CA GLU A 52 9.19 8.48 6.37
C GLU A 52 8.30 8.85 5.17
N ILE A 53 6.98 8.66 5.33
CA ILE A 53 5.99 9.05 4.33
C ILE A 53 5.99 10.58 4.17
N SER A 54 5.96 11.33 5.26
CA SER A 54 5.97 12.80 5.26
C SER A 54 7.19 13.36 4.53
N ALA A 55 8.37 12.78 4.74
CA ALA A 55 9.61 13.21 4.12
C ALA A 55 9.61 13.00 2.60
N GLN A 56 9.03 11.89 2.13
CA GLN A 56 9.03 11.52 0.70
C GLN A 56 7.86 12.11 -0.10
N CYS A 57 6.82 12.60 0.56
CA CYS A 57 5.58 13.05 -0.09
C CYS A 57 5.46 14.57 -0.14
N LYS A 58 4.83 15.07 -1.19
CA LYS A 58 4.43 16.48 -1.33
C LYS A 58 2.92 16.63 -1.11
N ASP A 59 2.50 17.85 -0.77
CA ASP A 59 1.07 18.16 -0.67
C ASP A 59 0.31 17.84 -1.96
N GLY A 60 -0.85 17.19 -1.83
CA GLY A 60 -1.71 16.80 -2.94
C GLY A 60 -1.29 15.50 -3.66
N GLU A 61 -0.25 14.80 -3.22
CA GLU A 61 0.17 13.53 -3.82
C GLU A 61 -0.64 12.33 -3.30
N ASN A 62 -0.87 11.34 -4.18
CA ASN A 62 -1.41 10.04 -3.83
C ASN A 62 -0.27 9.04 -3.62
N VAL A 63 -0.20 8.48 -2.43
CA VAL A 63 0.92 7.68 -1.96
C VAL A 63 0.44 6.26 -1.75
N LEU A 64 1.11 5.30 -2.37
CA LEU A 64 0.78 3.89 -2.24
C LEU A 64 1.90 3.09 -1.59
N ILE A 65 1.53 2.37 -0.55
CA ILE A 65 2.42 1.60 0.31
C ILE A 65 1.98 0.14 0.22
N PRO A 66 2.72 -0.73 -0.49
CA PRO A 66 2.37 -2.14 -0.69
C PRO A 66 2.64 -3.00 0.57
N GLY A 67 2.46 -2.42 1.75
CA GLY A 67 2.89 -2.93 3.05
C GLY A 67 2.07 -2.38 4.21
N LYS A 68 2.68 -2.35 5.40
CA LYS A 68 2.03 -1.85 6.62
C LYS A 68 2.47 -0.42 6.93
N VAL A 69 1.53 0.45 7.25
CA VAL A 69 1.81 1.80 7.78
C VAL A 69 1.80 1.76 9.30
N LEU A 70 2.82 2.34 9.89
CA LEU A 70 3.04 2.47 11.33
C LEU A 70 2.84 3.92 11.75
N GLY A 71 2.38 4.13 12.99
CA GLY A 71 2.01 5.45 13.50
C GLY A 71 3.13 6.25 14.17
N ILE A 72 4.40 6.00 13.85
CA ILE A 72 5.52 6.75 14.44
C ILE A 72 5.64 8.10 13.72
N GLY A 73 5.67 9.16 14.55
CA GLY A 73 5.66 10.59 14.21
C GLY A 73 4.44 11.11 13.47
N ASN A 74 4.58 12.19 12.69
CA ASN A 74 3.45 13.05 12.26
C ASN A 74 3.47 13.37 10.76
N ILE A 75 2.29 13.55 10.19
CA ILE A 75 2.09 14.08 8.83
C ILE A 75 1.24 15.34 8.94
N ASP A 76 1.83 16.46 8.52
CA ASP A 76 1.15 17.75 8.45
C ASP A 76 0.71 18.12 7.01
N LYS A 77 0.98 17.23 6.05
CA LYS A 77 0.67 17.43 4.63
C LYS A 77 -0.67 16.83 4.27
N LYS A 78 -1.40 17.50 3.38
CA LYS A 78 -2.65 17.00 2.79
C LYS A 78 -2.33 16.01 1.68
N VAL A 79 -2.09 14.77 2.07
CA VAL A 79 -1.81 13.65 1.16
C VAL A 79 -2.91 12.61 1.22
N LYS A 80 -2.98 11.76 0.20
CA LYS A 80 -3.84 10.59 0.21
C LYS A 80 -2.99 9.35 0.36
N ILE A 81 -3.18 8.60 1.44
CA ILE A 81 -2.38 7.40 1.74
C ILE A 81 -3.19 6.16 1.42
N ILE A 82 -2.61 5.27 0.63
CA ILE A 82 -3.18 3.99 0.23
C ILE A 82 -2.25 2.90 0.72
N ALA A 83 -2.74 2.01 1.57
CA ALA A 83 -1.92 0.92 2.12
C ALA A 83 -2.67 -0.40 2.22
N LEU A 84 -1.90 -1.48 2.39
CA LEU A 84 -2.46 -2.81 2.61
C LEU A 84 -2.97 -2.95 4.05
N TYR A 85 -2.17 -2.49 5.02
CA TYR A 85 -2.52 -2.53 6.44
C TYR A 85 -2.11 -1.23 7.13
N TYR A 86 -2.88 -0.83 8.14
CA TYR A 86 -2.57 0.28 9.03
C TYR A 86 -2.46 -0.23 10.47
N SER A 87 -1.52 0.28 11.24
CA SER A 87 -1.55 0.12 12.70
C SER A 87 -2.68 0.96 13.30
N GLU A 88 -3.15 0.59 14.49
CA GLU A 88 -4.18 1.35 15.22
C GLU A 88 -3.74 2.79 15.44
N ASN A 89 -2.54 3.00 15.97
CA ASN A 89 -1.96 4.33 16.15
C ASN A 89 -1.88 5.14 14.84
N ALA A 90 -1.63 4.48 13.70
CA ALA A 90 -1.59 5.16 12.41
C ALA A 90 -3.00 5.62 12.01
N LYS A 91 -4.01 4.75 12.15
CA LYS A 91 -5.41 5.11 11.85
C LYS A 91 -5.89 6.28 12.70
N GLU A 92 -5.54 6.29 13.98
CA GLU A 92 -5.91 7.41 14.88
C GLU A 92 -5.27 8.72 14.45
N LYS A 93 -3.96 8.72 14.16
CA LYS A 93 -3.25 9.93 13.70
C LYS A 93 -3.75 10.42 12.36
N LEU A 94 -4.04 9.52 11.42
CA LEU A 94 -4.58 9.89 10.11
C LEU A 94 -5.98 10.52 10.24
N LYS A 95 -6.84 9.97 11.12
CA LYS A 95 -8.14 10.57 11.44
C LYS A 95 -8.00 11.95 12.07
N LYS A 96 -7.09 12.12 13.04
CA LYS A 96 -6.83 13.42 13.70
C LYS A 96 -6.34 14.47 12.70
N SER A 97 -5.48 14.06 11.78
CA SER A 97 -4.87 14.95 10.78
C SER A 97 -5.78 15.20 9.55
N LYS A 98 -7.00 14.65 9.54
CA LYS A 98 -7.96 14.72 8.41
C LYS A 98 -7.35 14.26 7.08
N ILE A 99 -6.44 13.28 7.14
CA ILE A 99 -5.77 12.69 5.99
C ILE A 99 -6.64 11.55 5.46
N GLU A 100 -6.79 11.47 4.13
CA GLU A 100 -7.50 10.36 3.51
C GLU A 100 -6.65 9.09 3.57
N ALA A 101 -7.09 8.11 4.35
CA ALA A 101 -6.49 6.78 4.44
C ALA A 101 -7.39 5.76 3.74
N LEU A 102 -6.93 5.21 2.62
CA LEU A 102 -7.65 4.19 1.85
C LEU A 102 -6.92 2.85 1.88
N HIS A 103 -7.69 1.79 1.66
CA HIS A 103 -7.13 0.47 1.39
C HIS A 103 -6.84 0.27 -0.10
N ILE A 104 -5.84 -0.57 -0.42
CA ILE A 104 -5.52 -0.92 -1.81
C ILE A 104 -6.74 -1.45 -2.56
N ASP A 105 -7.59 -2.25 -1.90
CA ASP A 105 -8.80 -2.80 -2.50
C ASP A 105 -9.82 -1.71 -2.89
N GLU A 106 -9.87 -0.62 -2.14
CA GLU A 106 -10.76 0.52 -2.41
C GLU A 106 -10.22 1.38 -3.55
N GLU A 107 -8.91 1.65 -3.53
CA GLU A 107 -8.26 2.42 -4.60
C GLU A 107 -8.36 1.68 -5.93
N MET A 108 -8.22 0.36 -5.92
CA MET A 108 -8.39 -0.46 -7.11
C MET A 108 -9.79 -0.36 -7.73
N LYS A 109 -10.83 -0.17 -6.91
CA LYS A 109 -12.21 0.04 -7.39
C LYS A 109 -12.41 1.45 -7.94
N LYS A 110 -11.81 2.46 -7.31
CA LYS A 110 -11.94 3.86 -7.72
C LYS A 110 -11.07 4.23 -8.93
N ASN A 111 -9.88 3.66 -9.03
CA ASN A 111 -8.89 3.98 -10.06
C ASN A 111 -8.21 2.70 -10.60
N PRO A 112 -8.86 1.99 -11.54
CA PRO A 112 -8.32 0.75 -12.12
C PRO A 112 -7.03 0.97 -12.92
N GLU A 113 -6.74 2.21 -13.35
CA GLU A 113 -5.57 2.58 -14.15
C GLU A 113 -4.34 3.01 -13.32
N ALA A 114 -4.48 3.16 -11.99
CA ALA A 114 -3.41 3.59 -11.08
C ALA A 114 -2.68 4.89 -11.53
N LYS A 115 -3.39 5.82 -12.19
CA LYS A 115 -2.80 7.09 -12.61
C LYS A 115 -2.50 7.99 -11.41
N ASN A 116 -1.35 8.67 -11.45
CA ASN A 116 -0.85 9.59 -10.41
C ASN A 116 -0.61 8.97 -9.02
N ILE A 117 -0.19 7.70 -8.96
CA ILE A 117 0.15 7.03 -7.70
C ILE A 117 1.68 6.95 -7.54
N LYS A 118 2.20 7.50 -6.44
CA LYS A 118 3.59 7.37 -6.04
C LYS A 118 3.77 6.13 -5.16
N ILE A 119 4.51 5.14 -5.64
CA ILE A 119 4.72 3.89 -4.91
C ILE A 119 5.96 4.03 -4.03
N LEU A 120 5.79 3.93 -2.71
CA LEU A 120 6.90 3.95 -1.77
C LEU A 120 7.30 2.52 -1.39
N VAL A 121 8.57 2.17 -1.65
CA VAL A 121 9.12 0.83 -1.40
C VAL A 121 10.38 0.82 -0.54
N GLU A 122 10.91 1.98 -0.19
CA GLU A 122 12.15 2.15 0.56
C GLU A 122 11.90 2.88 1.87
N LYS A 123 12.64 2.47 2.90
CA LYS A 123 12.77 3.21 4.15
C LYS A 123 13.87 4.25 3.95
N VAL A 124 13.66 5.46 4.47
CA VAL A 124 14.68 6.51 4.56
C VAL A 124 15.23 6.52 5.96
#